data_AF-W1YPU2-F1
#
_entry.id   AF-W1YPU2-F1
#
_cell.length_a   1.000
_cell.length_b   1.000
_cell.length_c   1.000
_cell.angle_alpha   90.00
_cell.angle_beta   90.00
_cell.angle_gamma   90.00
#
_symmetry.space_group_name_H-M   'P 1'
#
loop_
_entity.id
_entity.type
_entity.pdbx_description
1 polymer ?
#
loop_
_entity_poly.entity_id
_entity_poly.type
_entity_poly.pdbx_seq_one_letter_code
_entity_poly.pdbx_strand_id
1 'polypeptide(L)' 'VAATASKEPTPGGGAIAALTAATGAALAEMVANLTFGKKGYEDVQSDMKDLQAKAESIRNCMLELSQADADVFNIF' A
#
# COMPACT_ATOMS: atom_id res chain seq x y z
N VAL A 1 -4.04 4.24 -14.13
CA VAL A 1 -5.44 4.74 -14.22
C VAL A 1 -6.00 4.75 -15.64
N ALA A 2 -5.25 5.15 -16.68
CA ALA A 2 -5.75 5.13 -18.06
C ALA A 2 -6.20 3.73 -18.53
N ALA A 3 -5.44 2.67 -18.20
CA ALA A 3 -5.81 1.29 -18.52
C ALA A 3 -7.12 0.86 -17.85
N THR A 4 -7.36 1.25 -16.60
CA THR A 4 -8.63 1.01 -15.88
C THR A 4 -9.83 1.69 -16.54
N ALA A 5 -9.61 2.85 -17.19
CA ALA A 5 -10.65 3.57 -17.92
C ALA A 5 -10.85 3.07 -19.35
N SER A 6 -10.09 2.04 -19.77
CA SER A 6 -10.20 1.45 -21.09
C SER A 6 -11.33 0.40 -21.14
N LYS A 7 -11.50 -0.22 -22.31
CA LYS A 7 -12.41 -1.35 -22.51
C LYS A 7 -11.80 -2.70 -22.13
N GLU A 8 -10.51 -2.73 -21.79
CA GLU A 8 -9.80 -3.96 -21.42
C GLU A 8 -10.24 -4.42 -20.03
N PRO A 9 -10.31 -5.74 -19.78
CA PRO A 9 -10.72 -6.28 -18.48
C PRO A 9 -9.67 -6.07 -17.38
N THR A 10 -8.41 -5.80 -17.77
CA THR A 10 -7.26 -5.62 -16.88
C THR A 10 -6.68 -4.21 -17.04
N PRO A 11 -6.30 -3.52 -15.94
CA PRO A 11 -6.43 -3.91 -14.54
C PRO A 11 -7.87 -3.80 -14.04
N GLY A 12 -8.31 -4.83 -13.31
CA GLY A 12 -9.64 -4.88 -12.70
C GLY A 12 -9.82 -3.88 -11.54
N GLY A 13 -11.05 -3.79 -11.05
CA GLY A 13 -11.36 -2.97 -9.87
C GLY A 13 -10.62 -3.43 -8.62
N GLY A 14 -10.39 -4.74 -8.48
CA GLY A 14 -9.61 -5.33 -7.40
C GLY A 14 -8.16 -4.84 -7.41
N ALA A 15 -7.49 -4.90 -8.57
CA ALA A 15 -6.13 -4.42 -8.74
C ALA A 15 -5.97 -2.95 -8.34
N ILE A 16 -6.91 -2.09 -8.71
CA ILE A 16 -6.88 -0.66 -8.37
C ILE A 16 -7.21 -0.40 -6.90
N ALA A 17 -8.15 -1.13 -6.32
CA ALA A 17 -8.43 -1.05 -4.88
C ALA A 17 -7.20 -1.43 -4.06
N ALA A 18 -6.52 -2.51 -4.43
CA ALA A 18 -5.30 -2.98 -3.78
C ALA A 18 -4.16 -1.94 -3.94
N LEU A 19 -3.96 -1.39 -5.13
CA LEU A 19 -2.97 -0.32 -5.34
C LEU A 19 -3.26 0.95 -4.51
N THR A 20 -4.54 1.30 -4.37
CA THR A 20 -4.97 2.44 -3.54
C THR A 20 -4.68 2.18 -2.06
N ALA A 21 -4.96 0.97 -1.57
CA ALA A 21 -4.62 0.56 -0.20
C ALA A 21 -3.11 0.57 0.05
N ALA A 22 -2.31 0.05 -0.90
CA ALA A 22 -0.84 0.08 -0.81
C ALA A 22 -0.30 1.51 -0.73
N THR A 23 -0.89 2.44 -1.51
CA THR A 23 -0.53 3.86 -1.49
C THR A 23 -0.86 4.49 -0.13
N GLY A 24 -2.03 4.21 0.44
CA GLY A 24 -2.40 4.67 1.78
C GLY A 24 -1.45 4.16 2.87
N ALA A 25 -1.06 2.88 2.80
CA ALA A 25 -0.08 2.30 3.71
C ALA A 25 1.30 2.95 3.58
N ALA A 26 1.76 3.23 2.36
CA ALA A 26 3.02 3.95 2.12
C ALA A 26 3.02 5.36 2.75
N LEU A 27 1.89 6.07 2.71
CA LEU A 27 1.76 7.38 3.37
C LEU A 27 1.83 7.25 4.91
N ALA A 28 1.20 6.22 5.50
CA ALA A 28 1.29 5.97 6.93
C ALA A 28 2.74 5.65 7.36
N GLU A 29 3.45 4.86 6.57
CA GLU A 29 4.87 4.55 6.79
C GLU A 29 5.75 5.79 6.67
N MET A 30 5.48 6.67 5.70
CA MET A 30 6.17 7.95 5.57
C MET A 30 6.03 8.80 6.84
N VAL A 31 4.82 8.87 7.43
CA VAL A 31 4.60 9.62 8.68
C VAL A 31 5.36 9.00 9.85
N ALA A 32 5.38 7.67 9.96
CA ALA A 32 6.22 6.99 10.96
C ALA A 32 7.71 7.36 10.77
N ASN A 33 8.21 7.30 9.53
CA ASN A 33 9.59 7.64 9.20
C ASN A 33 9.96 9.09 9.53
N LEU A 34 9.05 10.04 9.30
CA LEU A 34 9.24 11.46 9.64
C LEU A 34 9.22 11.74 11.15
N THR A 35 8.74 10.77 11.95
CA THR A 35 8.62 10.90 13.40
C THR A 35 9.85 10.35 14.12
N PHE A 36 10.59 9.43 13.51
CA PHE A 36 11.78 8.86 14.14
C PHE A 36 12.87 9.91 14.40
N GLY A 37 13.44 9.88 15.60
CA GLY A 37 14.51 10.81 16.02
C GLY A 37 14.09 12.28 16.12
N LYS A 38 12.80 12.59 15.99
CA LYS A 38 12.28 13.96 16.11
C LYS A 38 12.13 14.35 17.58
N LYS A 39 12.74 15.48 17.96
CA LYS A 39 12.63 16.03 19.32
C LYS A 39 11.17 16.31 19.68
N GLY A 40 10.74 15.87 20.86
CA GLY A 40 9.36 15.96 21.34
C GLY A 40 8.45 14.80 20.94
N TYR A 41 9.00 13.77 20.28
CA TYR A 41 8.30 12.54 19.87
C TYR A 41 8.98 11.28 20.42
N GLU A 42 9.77 11.41 21.48
CA GLU A 42 10.52 10.33 22.10
C GLU A 42 9.57 9.25 22.66
N ASP A 43 8.43 9.65 23.22
CA ASP A 43 7.47 8.74 23.86
C ASP A 43 6.69 7.88 22.84
N VAL A 44 6.61 8.31 21.58
CA VAL A 44 5.84 7.60 20.52
C VAL A 44 6.72 6.78 19.58
N GLN A 45 8.03 6.69 19.83
CA GLN A 45 8.95 5.97 18.94
C GLN A 45 8.58 4.48 18.80
N SER A 46 8.10 3.86 19.88
CA SER A 46 7.64 2.45 19.85
C SER A 46 6.40 2.30 18.99
N ASP A 47 5.39 3.15 19.17
CA ASP A 47 4.16 3.12 18.39
C ASP A 47 4.43 3.36 16.89
N MET A 48 5.37 4.25 16.57
CA MET A 48 5.78 4.52 15.20
C MET A 48 6.50 3.32 14.57
N LYS A 49 7.29 2.56 15.32
CA LYS A 49 7.87 1.29 14.84
C LYS A 49 6.79 0.27 14.51
N ASP A 50 5.80 0.11 15.40
CA ASP A 50 4.70 -0.83 15.16
C ASP A 50 3.84 -0.40 13.96
N LEU A 51 3.58 0.90 13.82
CA LEU A 51 2.89 1.47 12.67
C LEU A 51 3.67 1.22 11.38
N GLN A 52 4.99 1.47 11.37
CA GLN A 52 5.86 1.24 10.22
C GLN A 52 5.80 -0.23 9.78
N ALA A 53 5.97 -1.17 10.70
CA ALA A 53 5.95 -2.60 10.40
C ALA A 53 4.58 -3.06 9.83
N LYS A 54 3.47 -2.57 10.40
CA LYS A 54 2.12 -2.86 9.90
C LYS A 54 1.90 -2.26 8.52
N ALA A 55 2.31 -1.01 8.31
CA ALA A 55 2.17 -0.32 7.04
C ALA A 55 2.98 -1.02 5.93
N GLU A 56 4.22 -1.42 6.22
CA GLU A 56 5.06 -2.17 5.30
C GLU A 56 4.42 -3.51 4.92
N SER A 57 3.94 -4.27 5.91
CA SER A 57 3.27 -5.55 5.68
C SER A 57 2.01 -5.40 4.82
N ILE A 58 1.17 -4.38 5.10
CA ILE A 58 -0.04 -4.12 4.33
C ILE A 58 0.32 -3.70 2.91
N ARG A 59 1.29 -2.79 2.74
CA ARG A 59 1.72 -2.33 1.41
C ARG A 59 2.17 -3.50 0.55
N ASN A 60 3.05 -4.36 1.08
CA ASN A 60 3.58 -5.49 0.32
C ASN A 60 2.47 -6.49 -0.05
N CYS A 61 1.61 -6.84 0.91
CA CYS A 61 0.45 -7.71 0.66
C CYS A 61 -0.49 -7.13 -0.41
N MET A 62 -0.78 -5.83 -0.35
CA MET A 62 -1.67 -5.19 -1.33
C MET A 62 -1.04 -5.08 -2.72
N LEU A 63 0.27 -4.91 -2.83
CA LEU A 63 0.97 -4.97 -4.12
C LEU A 63 0.90 -6.38 -4.73
N GLU A 64 1.08 -7.42 -3.91
CA GLU A 64 0.92 -8.82 -4.34
C GLU A 64 -0.50 -9.10 -4.80
N LEU A 65 -1.52 -8.65 -4.05
CA LEU A 65 -2.92 -8.81 -4.42
C LEU A 65 -3.28 -8.03 -5.70
N SER A 66 -2.68 -6.85 -5.90
CA SER A 66 -2.88 -6.08 -7.13
C SER A 66 -2.37 -6.82 -8.35
N GLN A 67 -1.19 -7.43 -8.24
CA GLN A 67 -0.61 -8.25 -9.29
C GLN A 67 -1.41 -9.54 -9.50
N ALA A 68 -1.82 -10.22 -8.42
CA ALA A 68 -2.61 -11.44 -8.49
C ALA A 68 -3.97 -11.21 -9.19
N ASP A 69 -4.64 -10.09 -8.93
CA ASP A 69 -5.88 -9.70 -9.65
C ASP A 69 -5.60 -9.53 -11.14
N ALA A 70 -4.52 -8.82 -11.51
CA ALA A 70 -4.14 -8.64 -12.91
C ALA A 70 -3.78 -9.96 -13.61
N ASP A 71 -3.07 -10.86 -12.94
CA ASP A 71 -2.63 -12.14 -13.49
C ASP A 71 -3.80 -13.08 -13.74
N VAL A 72 -4.78 -13.12 -12.84
CA VAL A 72 -5.98 -13.95 -13.00
C VAL A 72 -6.73 -13.57 -14.30
N PHE A 73 -6.88 -12.29 -14.60
CA PHE A 73 -7.52 -11.84 -15.84
C PHE A 73 -6.66 -12.06 -17.10
N ASN A 74 -5.33 -12.22 -16.98
CA ASN A 74 -4.45 -12.56 -18.10
C ASN A 74 -4.48 -14.06 -18.47
N ILE A 75 -5.06 -14.90 -17.61
CA ILE A 75 -5.18 -16.37 -17.82
C ILE A 75 -6.54 -16.74 -18.45
N PHE A 76 -7.49 -15.80 -18.51
CA PHE A 76 -8.80 -15.95 -19.15
C PHE A 76 -8.80 -15.39 -20.58
#